data_AF-S9VHT0-F1
#
_entry.id   AF-S9VHT0-F1
#
_cell.length_a   1.000
_cell.length_b   1.000
_cell.length_c   1.000
_cell.angle_alpha   90.00
_cell.angle_beta   90.00
_cell.angle_gamma   90.00
#
_symmetry.space_group_name_H-M   'P 1'
#
loop_
_entity.id
_entity.type
_entity.pdbx_description
1 polymer ?
#
loop_
_entity_poly.entity_id
_entity_poly.type
_entity_poly.pdbx_seq_one_letter_code
_entity_poly.pdbx_strand_id
1 'polypeptide(L)'
;MLWWLVLISVIVALVILLSALYVVCYFAADEDRGEAWSIRVVAVLIISFACYNILLLPLDVGNASEATGLNMLWVWSAVLLTSVLLFTVAAPFAMMYYEAWDPAEDGHGHQVKAALLPAAIVSAIFWIALAGVHFFCSTPITDDLNNATGLHNETENEVLSSALFTSLVGFSSMLGWPFFAVFGGIGLVFLPCAGVQHFLGRPKPVSPIDYEAAHASLHTTSARLMEEGRALDAESAGGLRLSRSTWRKVVRFKREVREVEHEYERLEEAYNQDNGTILHYYAGLLLAFVGTPLSFLWIAHIIVFDLTGLHPFLNRLLVTMDGALPMLGPLTYSVFAFYMLLCTLLGCYKVCCRFTLFPVFYMRVGGTMLNAILFNSTVLLLAAFSVLQLCVNSFRVYTARTVLYSIFVESIQHKAFLRAVFPIGCYSLLVIAFLFTLYQLLHYGKKEDELEEDDDFN
;
A
#
# COMPACT_ATOMS: atom_id res chain seq x y z
N MET A 1 -26.67 23.79 -5.22
CA MET A 1 -25.92 22.75 -5.97
C MET A 1 -24.99 22.01 -5.01
N LEU A 2 -25.50 21.46 -3.90
CA LEU A 2 -24.69 20.93 -2.79
C LEU A 2 -24.79 19.41 -2.63
N TRP A 3 -26.00 18.88 -2.88
CA TRP A 3 -26.34 17.48 -2.67
C TRP A 3 -25.66 16.54 -3.68
N TRP A 4 -25.33 17.04 -4.88
CA TRP A 4 -24.72 16.23 -5.93
C TRP A 4 -23.27 15.85 -5.60
N LEU A 5 -22.51 16.74 -4.96
CA LEU A 5 -21.13 16.48 -4.54
C LEU A 5 -21.10 15.39 -3.45
N VAL A 6 -21.97 15.51 -2.45
CA VAL A 6 -22.16 14.49 -1.41
C VAL A 6 -22.60 13.16 -2.02
N LEU A 7 -23.57 13.19 -2.95
CA LEU A 7 -24.04 11.98 -3.64
C LEU A 7 -22.91 11.30 -4.41
N ILE A 8 -22.10 12.05 -5.16
CA ILE A 8 -20.94 11.49 -5.87
C ILE A 8 -19.93 10.90 -4.89
N SER A 9 -19.62 11.58 -3.79
CA SER A 9 -18.71 11.04 -2.77
C SER A 9 -19.22 9.73 -2.17
N VAL A 10 -20.52 9.60 -1.92
CA VAL A 10 -21.13 8.35 -1.44
C VAL A 10 -21.05 7.26 -2.51
N ILE A 11 -21.33 7.57 -3.78
CA ILE A 11 -21.21 6.60 -4.88
C ILE A 11 -19.75 6.13 -5.02
N VAL A 12 -18.79 7.04 -5.00
CA VAL A 12 -17.35 6.71 -5.06
C VAL A 12 -16.94 5.84 -3.87
N ALA A 13 -17.44 6.15 -2.67
CA ALA A 13 -17.18 5.33 -1.48
C ALA A 13 -17.71 3.90 -1.67
N LEU A 14 -18.95 3.74 -2.14
CA LEU A 14 -19.53 2.42 -2.42
C LEU A 14 -18.75 1.67 -3.51
N VAL A 15 -18.32 2.35 -4.56
CA VAL A 15 -17.50 1.73 -5.62
C VAL A 15 -16.18 1.22 -5.05
N ILE A 16 -15.51 2.00 -4.20
CA ILE A 16 -14.26 1.58 -3.53
C ILE A 16 -14.51 0.37 -2.63
N LEU A 17 -15.58 0.38 -1.84
CA LEU A 17 -15.93 -0.74 -0.96
C LEU A 17 -16.17 -2.03 -1.76
N LEU A 18 -16.92 -1.94 -2.87
CA LEU A 18 -17.16 -3.07 -3.77
C LEU A 18 -15.89 -3.54 -4.48
N SER A 19 -15.01 -2.60 -4.84
CA SER A 19 -13.72 -2.91 -5.47
C SER A 19 -12.78 -3.60 -4.49
N ALA A 20 -12.74 -3.14 -3.23
CA ALA A 20 -11.98 -3.77 -2.16
C ALA A 20 -12.51 -5.18 -1.85
N LEU A 21 -13.84 -5.36 -1.82
CA LEU A 21 -14.47 -6.68 -1.70
C LEU A 21 -14.05 -7.60 -2.84
N TYR A 22 -14.12 -7.12 -4.08
CA TYR A 22 -13.68 -7.89 -5.25
C TYR A 22 -12.21 -8.30 -5.12
N VAL A 23 -11.32 -7.37 -4.78
CA VAL A 23 -9.89 -7.66 -4.61
C VAL A 23 -9.66 -8.73 -3.54
N VAL A 24 -10.26 -8.58 -2.35
CA VAL A 24 -10.08 -9.57 -1.27
C VAL A 24 -10.60 -10.94 -1.68
N CYS A 25 -11.79 -11.02 -2.29
CA CYS A 25 -12.35 -12.29 -2.75
C CYS A 25 -11.57 -12.92 -3.91
N TYR A 26 -10.96 -12.10 -4.77
CA TYR A 26 -10.19 -12.56 -5.93
C TYR A 26 -8.83 -13.14 -5.53
N PHE A 27 -8.17 -12.55 -4.53
CA PHE A 27 -6.86 -13.01 -4.06
C PHE A 27 -6.93 -14.07 -2.96
N ALA A 28 -8.01 -14.12 -2.17
CA ALA A 28 -8.13 -15.06 -1.06
C ALA A 28 -8.08 -16.53 -1.51
N ALA A 29 -7.41 -17.36 -0.72
CA ALA A 29 -7.31 -18.80 -0.95
C ALA A 29 -8.69 -19.49 -0.93
N ASP A 30 -8.84 -20.50 -1.79
CA ASP A 30 -10.07 -21.28 -1.89
C ASP A 30 -10.38 -22.10 -0.64
N GLU A 31 -9.34 -22.52 0.08
CA GLU A 31 -9.43 -23.23 1.37
C GLU A 31 -10.12 -22.38 2.46
N ASP A 32 -10.01 -21.05 2.38
CA ASP A 32 -10.57 -20.11 3.36
C ASP A 32 -12.03 -19.70 3.04
N ARG A 33 -12.68 -20.24 1.99
CA ARG A 33 -13.97 -19.74 1.47
C ARG A 33 -15.15 -19.79 2.45
N GLY A 34 -15.11 -20.61 3.50
CA GLY A 34 -16.25 -20.84 4.40
C GLY A 34 -16.14 -20.29 5.82
N GLU A 35 -14.96 -20.30 6.45
CA GLU A 35 -14.86 -20.18 7.91
C GLU A 35 -14.41 -18.80 8.43
N ALA A 36 -13.67 -18.04 7.63
CA ALA A 36 -12.98 -16.82 8.09
C ALA A 36 -13.58 -15.50 7.54
N TRP A 37 -14.91 -15.38 7.53
CA TRP A 37 -15.60 -14.21 6.94
C TRP A 37 -15.28 -12.88 7.67
N SER A 38 -15.07 -12.92 8.99
CA SER A 38 -14.79 -11.72 9.80
C SER A 38 -13.46 -11.05 9.41
N ILE A 39 -12.44 -11.85 9.13
CA ILE A 39 -11.11 -11.40 8.71
C ILE A 39 -11.17 -10.73 7.33
N ARG A 40 -11.97 -11.30 6.41
CA ARG A 40 -12.21 -10.70 5.08
C ARG A 40 -12.85 -9.33 5.20
N VAL A 41 -13.83 -9.17 6.09
CA VAL A 41 -14.46 -7.86 6.34
C VAL A 41 -13.43 -6.84 6.84
N VAL A 42 -12.56 -7.24 7.77
CA VAL A 42 -11.48 -6.35 8.26
C VAL A 42 -10.53 -5.94 7.12
N ALA A 43 -10.09 -6.89 6.28
CA ALA A 43 -9.24 -6.59 5.13
C ALA A 43 -9.92 -5.62 4.14
N VAL A 44 -11.19 -5.84 3.81
CA VAL A 44 -11.98 -4.96 2.93
C VAL A 44 -12.07 -3.55 3.51
N LEU A 45 -12.32 -3.41 4.82
CA LEU A 45 -12.36 -2.11 5.48
C LEU A 45 -11.00 -1.41 5.44
N ILE A 46 -9.90 -2.12 5.72
CA ILE A 46 -8.55 -1.55 5.67
C ILE A 46 -8.22 -0.99 4.28
N ILE A 47 -8.47 -1.77 3.21
CA ILE A 47 -8.24 -1.33 1.83
C ILE A 47 -9.15 -0.12 1.49
N SER A 48 -10.41 -0.16 1.89
CA SER A 48 -11.36 0.92 1.62
C SER A 48 -10.94 2.23 2.29
N PHE A 49 -10.56 2.18 3.56
CA PHE A 49 -10.11 3.34 4.32
C PHE A 49 -8.76 3.88 3.84
N ALA A 50 -7.88 3.03 3.30
CA ALA A 50 -6.65 3.48 2.65
C ALA A 50 -6.96 4.39 1.45
N CYS A 51 -7.96 4.02 0.64
CA CYS A 51 -8.45 4.85 -0.47
C CYS A 51 -9.19 6.10 0.02
N TYR A 52 -10.04 5.98 1.04
CA TYR A 52 -10.80 7.12 1.59
C TYR A 52 -9.90 8.21 2.17
N ASN A 53 -8.81 7.83 2.84
CA ASN A 53 -7.84 8.78 3.40
C ASN A 53 -7.37 9.79 2.35
N ILE A 54 -7.19 9.34 1.11
CA ILE A 54 -6.66 10.17 0.01
C ILE A 54 -7.80 10.87 -0.74
N LEU A 55 -8.91 10.18 -1.00
CA LEU A 55 -10.04 10.73 -1.78
C LEU A 55 -10.95 11.69 -1.01
N LEU A 56 -10.80 11.79 0.30
CA LEU A 56 -11.56 12.75 1.09
C LEU A 56 -11.09 14.20 0.85
N LEU A 57 -9.87 14.41 0.36
CA LEU A 57 -9.32 15.75 0.11
C LEU A 57 -10.05 16.54 -0.99
N PRO A 58 -10.39 15.95 -2.15
CA PRO A 58 -11.27 16.59 -3.12
C PRO A 58 -12.62 17.03 -2.56
N LEU A 59 -13.24 16.23 -1.68
CA LEU A 59 -14.48 16.59 -1.02
C LEU A 59 -14.29 17.83 -0.12
N ASP A 60 -13.16 17.91 0.61
CA ASP A 60 -12.82 19.06 1.43
C ASP A 60 -12.61 20.34 0.60
N VAL A 61 -11.87 20.23 -0.52
CA VAL A 61 -11.65 21.36 -1.44
C VAL A 61 -12.98 21.86 -2.03
N GLY A 62 -13.86 20.94 -2.44
CA GLY A 62 -15.20 21.28 -2.92
C GLY A 62 -16.05 21.94 -1.83
N ASN A 63 -16.01 21.40 -0.60
CA ASN A 63 -16.73 21.96 0.54
C ASN A 63 -16.28 23.40 0.87
N ALA A 64 -14.96 23.65 0.85
CA ALA A 64 -14.39 24.95 1.14
C ALA A 64 -14.69 26.00 0.04
N SER A 65 -14.92 25.55 -1.19
CA SER A 65 -15.19 26.42 -2.34
C SER A 65 -16.67 26.78 -2.47
N GLU A 66 -17.57 25.83 -2.25
CA GLU A 66 -19.02 26.01 -2.41
C GLU A 66 -19.78 26.21 -1.09
N ALA A 67 -19.07 26.24 0.05
CA ALA A 67 -19.63 26.40 1.39
C ALA A 67 -20.76 25.39 1.69
N THR A 68 -20.48 24.09 1.57
CA THR A 68 -21.53 23.06 1.66
C THR A 68 -22.16 22.90 3.05
N GLY A 69 -21.59 23.57 4.06
CA GLY A 69 -22.01 23.48 5.46
C GLY A 69 -21.61 22.17 6.15
N LEU A 70 -20.88 21.28 5.45
CA LEU A 70 -20.30 20.09 6.06
C LEU A 70 -19.16 20.48 6.99
N ASN A 71 -19.24 19.99 8.22
CA ASN A 71 -18.13 20.12 9.16
C ASN A 71 -17.05 19.10 8.80
N MET A 72 -16.13 19.50 7.92
CA MET A 72 -15.06 18.65 7.43
C MET A 72 -14.09 18.22 8.52
N LEU A 73 -13.96 18.97 9.62
CA LEU A 73 -13.16 18.53 10.76
C LEU A 73 -13.72 17.23 11.34
N TRP A 74 -15.03 17.14 11.58
CA TRP A 74 -15.66 15.90 12.05
C TRP A 74 -15.50 14.74 11.05
N VAL A 75 -15.65 15.01 9.75
CA VAL A 75 -15.51 13.97 8.71
C VAL A 75 -14.07 13.44 8.66
N TRP A 76 -13.08 14.33 8.68
CA TRP A 76 -11.67 13.96 8.75
C TRP A 76 -11.32 13.23 10.03
N SER A 77 -11.81 13.71 11.18
CA SER A 77 -11.60 13.06 12.47
C SER A 77 -12.19 11.66 12.48
N ALA A 78 -13.40 11.47 11.95
CA ALA A 78 -14.02 10.15 11.84
C ALA A 78 -13.19 9.21 10.95
N VAL A 79 -12.87 9.62 9.72
CA VAL A 79 -12.16 8.78 8.76
C VAL A 79 -10.75 8.44 9.23
N LEU A 80 -9.98 9.43 9.69
CA LEU A 80 -8.60 9.20 10.12
C LEU A 80 -8.54 8.43 11.45
N LEU A 81 -9.45 8.68 12.40
CA LEU A 81 -9.52 7.90 13.64
C LEU A 81 -9.90 6.44 13.35
N THR A 82 -10.89 6.20 12.49
CA THR A 82 -11.22 4.83 12.07
C THR A 82 -10.04 4.16 11.37
N SER A 83 -9.33 4.87 10.48
CA SER A 83 -8.08 4.37 9.88
C SER A 83 -7.04 3.99 10.93
N VAL A 84 -6.84 4.81 11.97
CA VAL A 84 -5.93 4.44 13.07
C VAL A 84 -6.40 3.21 13.82
N LEU A 85 -7.68 3.13 14.20
CA LEU A 85 -8.23 1.98 14.91
C LEU A 85 -8.14 0.70 14.06
N LEU A 86 -8.27 0.80 12.74
CA LEU A 86 -8.13 -0.32 11.82
C LEU A 86 -6.72 -0.91 11.86
N PHE A 87 -5.65 -0.10 11.74
CA PHE A 87 -4.29 -0.65 11.74
C PHE A 87 -3.73 -0.94 13.15
N THR A 88 -4.24 -0.26 14.18
CA THR A 88 -3.72 -0.42 15.56
C THR A 88 -4.44 -1.49 16.36
N VAL A 89 -5.73 -1.71 16.12
CA VAL A 89 -6.57 -2.63 16.89
C VAL A 89 -7.12 -3.75 16.01
N ALA A 90 -7.83 -3.41 14.94
CA ALA A 90 -8.53 -4.41 14.14
C ALA A 90 -7.57 -5.35 13.38
N ALA A 91 -6.51 -4.80 12.76
CA ALA A 91 -5.54 -5.59 12.01
C ALA A 91 -4.72 -6.53 12.91
N PRO A 92 -4.10 -6.07 14.03
CA PRO A 92 -3.37 -6.97 14.92
C PRO A 92 -4.28 -8.04 15.53
N PHE A 93 -5.51 -7.68 15.92
CA PHE A 93 -6.47 -8.66 16.42
C PHE A 93 -6.84 -9.69 15.35
N ALA A 94 -7.16 -9.26 14.13
CA ALA A 94 -7.56 -10.16 13.06
C ALA A 94 -6.43 -11.11 12.61
N MET A 95 -5.19 -10.62 12.57
CA MET A 95 -4.02 -11.47 12.30
C MET A 95 -3.83 -12.54 13.39
N MET A 96 -3.78 -12.12 14.66
CA MET A 96 -3.58 -13.06 15.78
C MET A 96 -4.75 -14.03 15.94
N TYR A 97 -5.99 -13.58 15.63
CA TYR A 97 -7.18 -14.43 15.65
C TYR A 97 -7.12 -15.54 14.60
N TYR A 98 -6.63 -15.23 13.40
CA TYR A 98 -6.43 -16.25 12.36
C TYR A 98 -5.29 -17.21 12.70
N GLU A 99 -4.18 -16.73 13.26
CA GLU A 99 -3.05 -17.59 13.66
C GLU A 99 -3.37 -18.52 14.83
N ALA A 100 -4.30 -18.10 15.70
CA ALA A 100 -4.73 -18.90 16.84
C ALA A 100 -5.69 -20.03 16.47
N TRP A 101 -6.01 -20.22 15.20
CA TRP A 101 -6.87 -21.32 14.75
C TRP A 101 -6.10 -22.65 14.81
N ASP A 102 -6.59 -23.56 15.66
CA ASP A 102 -6.07 -24.92 15.79
C ASP A 102 -7.23 -25.91 15.58
N PRO A 103 -7.15 -26.82 14.59
CA PRO A 103 -8.17 -27.83 14.34
C PRO A 103 -8.33 -28.85 15.48
N ALA A 104 -7.42 -28.90 16.46
CA ALA A 104 -7.52 -29.77 17.63
C ALA A 104 -8.30 -29.14 18.81
N GLU A 105 -8.51 -27.82 18.83
CA GLU A 105 -9.24 -27.11 19.88
C GLU A 105 -10.46 -26.37 19.30
N ASP A 106 -11.61 -27.06 19.29
CA ASP A 106 -12.90 -26.53 18.82
C ASP A 106 -13.50 -25.52 19.82
N GLY A 107 -13.02 -24.29 19.79
CA GLY A 107 -13.62 -23.22 20.60
C GLY A 107 -13.22 -21.82 20.17
N HIS A 108 -14.16 -21.07 19.57
CA HIS A 108 -13.99 -19.64 19.29
C HIS A 108 -13.56 -18.83 20.53
N GLY A 109 -13.94 -19.27 21.73
CA GLY A 109 -13.52 -18.65 22.99
C GLY A 109 -12.03 -18.80 23.31
N HIS A 110 -11.38 -19.89 22.87
CA HIS A 110 -9.94 -20.05 22.99
C HIS A 110 -9.23 -19.08 22.04
N GLN A 111 -9.61 -19.08 20.75
CA GLN A 111 -9.03 -18.22 19.71
C GLN A 111 -9.08 -16.73 20.10
N VAL A 112 -10.24 -16.26 20.60
CA VAL A 112 -10.38 -14.87 21.04
C VAL A 112 -9.45 -14.55 22.22
N LYS A 113 -9.33 -15.45 23.21
CA LYS A 113 -8.44 -15.23 24.36
C LYS A 113 -6.97 -15.24 23.96
N ALA A 114 -6.59 -16.17 23.08
CA ALA A 114 -5.24 -16.30 22.54
C ALA A 114 -4.84 -15.05 21.73
N ALA A 115 -5.76 -14.48 20.96
CA ALA A 115 -5.50 -13.29 20.14
C ALA A 115 -5.53 -11.98 20.93
N LEU A 116 -6.34 -11.87 21.99
CA LEU A 116 -6.59 -10.61 22.69
C LEU A 116 -5.33 -10.03 23.34
N LEU A 117 -4.56 -10.86 24.06
CA LEU A 117 -3.36 -10.41 24.77
C LEU A 117 -2.28 -9.87 23.83
N PRO A 118 -1.81 -10.61 22.80
CA PRO A 118 -0.80 -10.10 21.87
C PRO A 118 -1.30 -8.87 21.08
N ALA A 119 -2.56 -8.88 20.63
CA ALA A 119 -3.14 -7.72 19.93
C ALA A 119 -3.20 -6.47 20.84
N ALA A 120 -3.55 -6.63 22.12
CA ALA A 120 -3.56 -5.54 23.09
C ALA A 120 -2.16 -4.99 23.36
N ILE A 121 -1.13 -5.85 23.41
CA ILE A 121 0.27 -5.43 23.56
C ILE A 121 0.71 -4.58 22.36
N VAL A 122 0.48 -5.05 21.13
CA VAL A 122 0.81 -4.30 19.90
C VAL A 122 0.08 -2.96 19.85
N SER A 123 -1.22 -2.96 20.19
CA SER A 123 -2.02 -1.74 20.30
C SER A 123 -1.44 -0.77 21.34
N ALA A 124 -1.10 -1.27 22.54
CA ALA A 124 -0.58 -0.47 23.64
C ALA A 124 0.75 0.20 23.28
N ILE A 125 1.65 -0.51 22.58
CA ILE A 125 2.93 0.05 22.11
C ILE A 125 2.68 1.29 21.25
N PHE A 126 1.74 1.22 20.30
CA PHE A 126 1.40 2.37 19.46
C PHE A 126 0.87 3.55 20.29
N TRP A 127 -0.11 3.31 21.17
CA TRP A 127 -0.74 4.39 21.95
C TRP A 127 0.22 5.02 22.97
N ILE A 128 1.12 4.23 23.56
CA ILE A 128 2.20 4.73 24.43
C ILE A 128 3.17 5.59 23.62
N ALA A 129 3.59 5.13 22.44
CA ALA A 129 4.48 5.90 21.56
C ALA A 129 3.84 7.22 21.13
N LEU A 130 2.55 7.20 20.77
CA LEU A 130 1.79 8.39 20.44
C LEU A 130 1.71 9.36 21.63
N ALA A 131 1.42 8.86 22.84
CA ALA A 131 1.39 9.68 24.05
C ALA A 131 2.74 10.35 24.31
N GLY A 132 3.85 9.63 24.09
CA GLY A 132 5.19 10.17 24.12
C GLY A 132 5.38 11.30 23.11
N VAL A 133 5.07 11.07 21.84
CA VAL A 133 5.19 12.09 20.78
C VAL A 133 4.32 13.32 21.07
N HIS A 134 3.09 13.13 21.55
CA HIS A 134 2.24 14.23 21.98
C HIS A 134 2.87 15.01 23.13
N PHE A 135 3.37 14.35 24.17
CA PHE A 135 4.06 15.02 25.28
C PHE A 135 5.29 15.81 24.81
N PHE A 136 6.13 15.23 23.96
CA PHE A 136 7.32 15.91 23.42
C PHE A 136 7.00 17.05 22.45
N CYS A 137 5.88 16.98 21.71
CA CYS A 137 5.48 18.01 20.73
C CYS A 137 4.52 19.05 21.29
N SER A 138 4.04 18.88 22.52
CA SER A 138 3.15 19.82 23.22
C SER A 138 3.88 20.62 24.30
N THR A 139 5.21 20.45 24.45
CA THR A 139 6.01 21.36 25.29
C THR A 139 6.02 22.75 24.65
N PRO A 140 5.56 23.79 25.38
CA PRO A 140 5.38 25.11 24.79
C PRO A 140 6.74 25.82 24.66
N ILE A 141 7.04 26.32 23.46
CA ILE A 141 7.79 27.57 23.29
C ILE A 141 6.85 28.78 23.58
N THR A 142 5.57 28.52 23.85
CA THR A 142 4.48 29.50 23.91
C THR A 142 4.13 30.04 25.30
N ASP A 143 4.81 29.63 26.37
CA ASP A 143 4.58 30.23 27.71
C ASP A 143 4.94 31.72 27.76
N ASP A 144 5.82 32.18 26.85
CA ASP A 144 6.20 33.61 26.78
C ASP A 144 5.22 34.47 25.95
N LEU A 145 4.38 33.89 25.07
CA LEU A 145 3.50 34.66 24.18
C LEU A 145 2.03 34.66 24.62
N ASN A 146 1.54 33.58 25.23
CA ASN A 146 0.17 33.50 25.73
C ASN A 146 -0.04 34.36 26.99
N ASN A 147 1.01 34.53 27.81
CA ASN A 147 1.02 35.51 28.90
C ASN A 147 0.98 36.97 28.42
N ALA A 148 1.28 37.24 27.15
CA ALA A 148 1.35 38.59 26.60
C ALA A 148 0.04 39.08 25.95
N THR A 149 -0.90 38.20 25.59
CA THR A 149 -2.05 38.55 24.72
C THR A 149 -3.43 38.32 25.33
N GLY A 150 -3.55 37.63 26.47
CA GLY A 150 -4.77 37.65 27.29
C GLY A 150 -6.06 37.21 26.59
N LEU A 151 -6.00 36.33 25.58
CA LEU A 151 -7.16 35.86 24.83
C LEU A 151 -7.57 34.44 25.25
N HIS A 152 -8.22 34.32 26.41
CA HIS A 152 -8.91 33.10 26.84
C HIS A 152 -10.35 33.13 26.34
N ASN A 153 -10.65 32.51 25.20
CA ASN A 153 -12.03 32.23 24.78
C ASN A 153 -12.14 31.03 23.80
N GLU A 154 -11.19 30.09 23.84
CA GLU A 154 -11.41 28.74 23.31
C GLU A 154 -11.52 27.79 24.51
N THR A 155 -12.58 26.99 24.57
CA THR A 155 -12.76 26.01 25.65
C THR A 155 -11.55 25.08 25.67
N GLU A 156 -10.88 24.96 26.81
CA GLU A 156 -9.64 24.17 26.98
C GLU A 156 -9.75 22.74 26.40
N ASN A 157 -10.95 22.16 26.42
CA ASN A 157 -11.25 20.84 25.84
C ASN A 157 -11.17 20.78 24.31
N GLU A 158 -11.55 21.84 23.59
CA GLU A 158 -11.49 21.88 22.11
C GLU A 158 -10.05 22.03 21.63
N VAL A 159 -9.26 22.87 22.31
CA VAL A 159 -7.83 23.06 22.03
C VAL A 159 -7.04 21.77 22.28
N LEU A 160 -7.32 21.08 23.39
CA LEU A 160 -6.69 19.80 23.72
C LEU A 160 -7.06 18.69 22.73
N SER A 161 -8.33 18.62 22.31
CA SER A 161 -8.79 17.66 21.31
C SER A 161 -8.12 17.87 19.95
N SER A 162 -7.97 19.13 19.53
CA SER A 162 -7.29 19.51 18.28
C SER A 162 -5.78 19.17 18.32
N ALA A 163 -5.12 19.38 19.46
CA ALA A 163 -3.70 19.03 19.64
C ALA A 163 -3.45 17.52 19.58
N LEU A 164 -4.29 16.73 20.28
CA LEU A 164 -4.21 15.27 20.25
C LEU A 164 -4.46 14.72 18.84
N PHE A 165 -5.46 15.25 18.14
CA PHE A 165 -5.75 14.87 16.76
C PHE A 165 -4.59 15.17 15.81
N THR A 166 -3.97 16.36 15.95
CA THR A 166 -2.79 16.73 15.16
C THR A 166 -1.63 15.77 15.39
N SER A 167 -1.35 15.42 16.65
CA SER A 167 -0.31 14.43 16.99
C SER A 167 -0.63 13.04 16.46
N LEU A 168 -1.89 12.61 16.52
CA LEU A 168 -2.36 11.33 15.99
C LEU A 168 -2.09 11.21 14.48
N VAL A 169 -2.51 12.22 13.72
CA VAL A 169 -2.35 12.25 12.26
C VAL A 169 -0.88 12.38 11.88
N GLY A 170 -0.12 13.25 12.54
CA GLY A 170 1.31 13.44 12.30
C GLY A 170 2.13 12.17 12.59
N PHE A 171 1.85 11.49 13.71
CA PHE A 171 2.53 10.25 14.07
C PHE A 171 2.17 9.09 13.13
N SER A 172 0.89 8.96 12.76
CA SER A 172 0.45 7.92 11.81
C SER A 172 1.11 8.10 10.45
N SER A 173 1.24 9.35 9.99
CA SER A 173 1.97 9.65 8.75
C SER A 173 3.46 9.35 8.86
N MET A 174 4.09 9.63 10.01
CA MET A 174 5.49 9.27 10.26
C MET A 174 5.73 7.77 10.17
N LEU A 175 4.82 6.94 10.71
CA LEU A 175 4.92 5.48 10.61
C LEU A 175 4.75 4.97 9.17
N GLY A 176 3.96 5.67 8.36
CA GLY A 176 3.77 5.30 6.95
C GLY A 176 4.98 5.58 6.05
N TRP A 177 5.81 6.57 6.39
CA TRP A 177 6.85 7.07 5.49
C TRP A 177 7.90 6.03 5.10
N PRO A 178 8.40 5.16 6.00
CA PRO A 178 9.30 4.08 5.60
C PRO A 178 8.71 3.16 4.54
N PHE A 179 7.45 2.74 4.71
CA PHE A 179 6.76 1.89 3.74
C PHE A 179 6.51 2.62 2.42
N PHE A 180 6.05 3.87 2.50
CA PHE A 180 5.78 4.67 1.32
C PHE A 180 7.06 5.06 0.55
N ALA A 181 8.14 5.42 1.24
CA ALA A 181 9.41 5.78 0.60
C ALA A 181 10.01 4.58 -0.14
N VAL A 182 10.00 3.39 0.49
CA VAL A 182 10.52 2.15 -0.12
C VAL A 182 9.63 1.70 -1.27
N PHE A 183 8.36 1.42 -0.99
CA PHE A 183 7.47 0.82 -1.97
C PHE A 183 7.01 1.84 -3.01
N GLY A 184 6.66 3.07 -2.61
CA GLY A 184 6.32 4.14 -3.53
C GLY A 184 7.50 4.54 -4.42
N GLY A 185 8.72 4.58 -3.88
CA GLY A 185 9.93 4.93 -4.63
C GLY A 185 10.25 3.91 -5.71
N ILE A 186 10.20 2.62 -5.38
CA ILE A 186 10.34 1.53 -6.35
C ILE A 186 9.19 1.55 -7.36
N GLY A 187 7.96 1.73 -6.89
CA GLY A 187 6.74 1.75 -7.70
C GLY A 187 6.72 2.84 -8.76
N LEU A 188 7.22 4.03 -8.44
CA LEU A 188 7.30 5.18 -9.37
C LEU A 188 8.07 4.84 -10.65
N VAL A 189 9.04 3.94 -10.56
CA VAL A 189 9.87 3.49 -11.70
C VAL A 189 9.36 2.17 -12.25
N PHE A 190 8.99 1.24 -11.36
CA PHE A 190 8.55 -0.10 -11.73
C PHE A 190 7.25 -0.09 -12.53
N LEU A 191 6.24 0.69 -12.15
CA LEU A 191 4.92 0.66 -12.79
C LEU A 191 5.00 0.97 -14.31
N PRO A 192 5.65 2.06 -14.76
CA PRO A 192 5.87 2.31 -16.18
C PRO A 192 6.63 1.18 -16.91
N CYS A 193 7.68 0.66 -16.29
CA CYS A 193 8.52 -0.37 -16.91
C CYS A 193 7.80 -1.72 -17.02
N ALA A 194 7.11 -2.13 -15.95
CA ALA A 194 6.46 -3.43 -15.84
C ALA A 194 5.37 -3.62 -16.89
N GLY A 195 4.51 -2.61 -17.13
CA GLY A 195 3.45 -2.73 -18.12
C GLY A 195 4.00 -2.89 -19.55
N VAL A 196 5.11 -2.24 -19.88
CA VAL A 196 5.78 -2.41 -21.19
C VAL A 196 6.42 -3.79 -21.30
N GLN A 197 7.16 -4.21 -20.27
CA GLN A 197 7.81 -5.53 -20.25
C GLN A 197 6.79 -6.67 -20.34
N HIS A 198 5.71 -6.58 -19.57
CA HIS A 198 4.63 -7.57 -19.57
C HIS A 198 3.94 -7.67 -20.93
N PHE A 199 3.72 -6.52 -21.60
CA PHE A 199 3.17 -6.53 -22.95
C PHE A 199 4.11 -7.13 -23.99
N LEU A 200 5.43 -6.86 -23.90
CA LEU A 200 6.43 -7.40 -24.82
C LEU A 200 6.68 -8.90 -24.59
N GLY A 201 6.63 -9.35 -23.34
CA GLY A 201 6.87 -10.74 -22.92
C GLY A 201 5.64 -11.66 -22.97
N ARG A 202 4.51 -11.17 -23.46
CA ARG A 202 3.24 -11.91 -23.51
C ARG A 202 3.37 -13.25 -24.25
N PRO A 203 2.71 -14.33 -23.78
CA PRO A 203 2.67 -15.61 -24.47
C PRO A 203 2.01 -15.45 -25.84
N LYS A 204 2.58 -16.13 -26.84
CA LYS A 204 2.02 -16.17 -28.20
C LYS A 204 1.20 -17.45 -28.35
N PRO A 205 0.14 -17.44 -29.19
CA PRO A 205 -0.67 -18.63 -29.42
C PRO A 205 0.19 -19.84 -29.81
N VAL A 206 -0.05 -20.98 -29.16
CA VAL A 206 0.64 -22.25 -29.41
C VAL A 206 -0.28 -23.22 -30.17
N SER A 207 0.28 -24.00 -31.09
CA SER A 207 -0.45 -25.04 -31.82
C SER A 207 -0.80 -26.22 -30.91
N PRO A 208 -1.93 -26.92 -31.09
CA PRO A 208 -2.29 -28.08 -30.25
C PRO A 208 -1.22 -29.17 -30.18
N ILE A 209 -0.50 -29.42 -31.28
CA ILE A 209 0.58 -30.42 -31.33
C ILE A 209 1.76 -29.99 -30.46
N ASP A 210 2.15 -28.71 -30.54
CA ASP A 210 3.25 -28.16 -29.76
C ASP A 210 2.88 -28.07 -28.28
N TYR A 211 1.60 -27.80 -27.98
CA TYR A 211 1.05 -27.83 -26.62
C TYR A 211 1.14 -29.23 -26.01
N GLU A 212 0.69 -30.27 -26.72
CA GLU A 212 0.77 -31.66 -26.23
C GLU A 212 2.23 -32.09 -25.96
N ALA A 213 3.16 -31.71 -26.84
CA ALA A 213 4.58 -32.01 -26.67
C ALA A 213 5.18 -31.29 -25.45
N ALA A 214 4.89 -29.99 -25.28
CA ALA A 214 5.36 -29.19 -24.15
C ALA A 214 4.74 -29.68 -22.83
N HIS A 215 3.43 -29.94 -22.82
CA HIS A 215 2.71 -30.46 -21.66
C HIS A 215 3.24 -31.84 -21.22
N ALA A 216 3.56 -32.73 -22.16
CA ALA A 216 4.18 -34.02 -21.85
C ALA A 216 5.60 -33.87 -21.26
N SER A 217 6.37 -32.89 -21.75
CA SER A 217 7.69 -32.59 -21.18
C SER A 217 7.60 -32.05 -19.75
N LEU A 218 6.66 -31.12 -19.49
CA LEU A 218 6.40 -30.57 -18.16
C LEU A 218 5.91 -31.65 -17.19
N HIS A 219 5.03 -32.55 -17.63
CA HIS A 219 4.57 -33.68 -16.82
C HIS A 219 5.71 -34.62 -16.43
N THR A 220 6.69 -34.82 -17.31
CA THR A 220 7.87 -35.64 -17.00
C THR A 220 8.76 -34.94 -15.97
N THR A 221 8.97 -33.63 -16.11
CA THR A 221 9.75 -32.82 -15.16
C THR A 221 9.06 -32.75 -13.80
N SER A 222 7.74 -32.55 -13.75
CA SER A 222 6.99 -32.52 -12.49
C SER A 222 7.03 -33.87 -11.78
N ALA A 223 6.90 -34.99 -12.50
CA ALA A 223 7.06 -36.32 -11.94
C ALA A 223 8.46 -36.55 -11.31
N ARG A 224 9.52 -36.08 -11.99
CA ARG A 224 10.89 -36.11 -11.45
C ARG A 224 11.00 -35.29 -10.18
N LEU A 225 10.48 -34.05 -10.18
CA LEU A 225 10.48 -33.17 -9.01
C LEU A 225 9.68 -33.77 -7.85
N MET A 226 8.57 -34.45 -8.10
CA MET A 226 7.82 -35.15 -7.05
C MET A 226 8.65 -36.25 -6.38
N GLU A 227 9.47 -36.98 -7.14
CA GLU A 227 10.38 -37.99 -6.58
C GLU A 227 11.52 -37.35 -5.78
N GLU A 228 12.12 -36.28 -6.30
CA GLU A 228 13.15 -35.51 -5.60
C GLU A 228 12.62 -34.91 -4.28
N GLY A 229 11.40 -34.36 -4.30
CA GLY A 229 10.72 -33.84 -3.10
C GLY A 229 10.52 -34.92 -2.03
N ARG A 230 10.06 -36.12 -2.42
CA ARG A 230 9.92 -37.25 -1.49
C ARG A 230 11.27 -37.69 -0.91
N ALA A 231 12.33 -37.69 -1.71
CA ALA A 231 13.67 -38.00 -1.24
C ALA A 231 14.19 -36.96 -0.24
N LEU A 232 13.93 -35.67 -0.49
CA LEU A 232 14.28 -34.57 0.42
C LEU A 232 13.48 -34.62 1.73
N ASP A 233 12.19 -34.96 1.68
CA ASP A 233 11.36 -35.16 2.88
C ASP A 233 11.88 -36.32 3.72
N ALA A 234 12.27 -37.43 3.08
CA ALA A 234 12.87 -38.58 3.76
C ALA A 234 14.24 -38.24 4.39
N GLU A 235 15.07 -37.43 3.73
CA GLU A 235 16.35 -36.91 4.27
C GLU A 235 16.12 -35.98 5.48
N SER A 236 14.99 -35.27 5.51
CA SER A 236 14.62 -34.27 6.51
C SER A 236 13.89 -34.84 7.73
N ALA A 237 13.32 -36.06 7.63
CA ALA A 237 12.54 -36.72 8.68
C ALA A 237 13.33 -37.04 9.98
N GLY A 238 14.66 -36.87 9.98
CA GLY A 238 15.55 -37.25 11.09
C GLY A 238 16.00 -36.15 12.05
N GLY A 239 15.62 -34.87 11.88
CA GLY A 239 16.17 -33.80 12.73
C GLY A 239 15.34 -32.52 12.85
N LEU A 240 15.34 -31.93 14.06
CA LEU A 240 14.62 -30.68 14.40
C LEU A 240 15.16 -29.42 13.68
N ARG A 241 16.34 -29.52 13.04
CA ARG A 241 17.00 -28.44 12.29
C ARG A 241 17.63 -29.01 11.02
N LEU A 242 17.23 -28.47 9.87
CA LEU A 242 17.84 -28.78 8.57
C LEU A 242 19.31 -28.37 8.55
N SER A 243 20.19 -29.26 8.08
CA SER A 243 21.58 -28.93 7.78
C SER A 243 21.64 -27.83 6.71
N ARG A 244 22.64 -26.95 6.76
CA ARG A 244 22.84 -25.90 5.73
C ARG A 244 22.89 -26.47 4.30
N SER A 245 23.44 -27.68 4.14
CA SER A 245 23.50 -28.37 2.85
C SER A 245 22.10 -28.78 2.36
N THR A 246 21.32 -29.42 3.24
CA THR A 246 19.94 -29.84 2.96
C THR A 246 19.03 -28.64 2.70
N TRP A 247 19.19 -27.55 3.46
CA TRP A 247 18.46 -26.31 3.23
C TRP A 247 18.70 -25.73 1.83
N ARG A 248 19.95 -25.72 1.34
CA ARG A 248 20.26 -25.29 -0.03
C ARG A 248 19.59 -26.18 -1.09
N LYS A 249 19.52 -27.49 -0.86
CA LYS A 249 18.79 -28.41 -1.75
C LYS A 249 17.29 -28.09 -1.74
N VAL A 250 16.70 -27.82 -0.57
CA VAL A 250 15.28 -27.45 -0.44
C VAL A 250 14.97 -26.12 -1.13
N VAL A 251 15.85 -25.12 -1.01
CA VAL A 251 15.68 -23.83 -1.71
C VAL A 251 15.73 -24.03 -3.23
N ARG A 252 16.72 -24.77 -3.73
CA ARG A 252 16.83 -25.11 -5.16
C ARG A 252 15.58 -25.85 -5.66
N PHE A 253 15.15 -26.87 -4.92
CA PHE A 253 13.95 -27.64 -5.24
C PHE A 253 12.70 -26.74 -5.34
N LYS A 254 12.48 -25.87 -4.34
CA LYS A 254 11.37 -24.91 -4.37
C LYS A 254 11.42 -23.97 -5.58
N ARG A 255 12.63 -23.60 -6.03
CA ARG A 255 12.82 -22.79 -7.23
C ARG A 255 12.44 -23.56 -8.50
N GLU A 256 12.95 -24.77 -8.66
CA GLU A 256 12.63 -25.62 -9.83
C GLU A 256 11.12 -25.93 -9.90
N VAL A 257 10.47 -26.17 -8.76
CA VAL A 257 9.01 -26.32 -8.70
C VAL A 257 8.29 -25.05 -9.17
N ARG A 258 8.72 -23.87 -8.69
CA ARG A 258 8.12 -22.59 -9.10
C ARG A 258 8.31 -22.30 -10.59
N GLU A 259 9.47 -22.65 -11.14
CA GLU A 259 9.77 -22.50 -12.55
C GLU A 259 8.84 -23.38 -13.41
N VAL A 260 8.69 -24.65 -13.04
CA VAL A 260 7.77 -25.58 -13.73
C VAL A 260 6.31 -25.13 -13.61
N GLU A 261 5.87 -24.64 -12.44
CA GLU A 261 4.54 -24.05 -12.25
C GLU A 261 4.33 -22.86 -13.20
N HIS A 262 5.29 -21.94 -13.26
CA HIS A 262 5.20 -20.74 -14.10
C HIS A 262 5.25 -21.08 -15.60
N GLU A 263 6.07 -22.04 -16.02
CA GLU A 263 6.08 -22.53 -17.40
C GLU A 263 4.74 -23.18 -17.78
N TYR A 264 4.16 -23.96 -16.87
CA TYR A 264 2.85 -24.57 -17.06
C TYR A 264 1.75 -23.50 -17.19
N GLU A 265 1.71 -22.51 -16.30
CA GLU A 265 0.75 -21.39 -16.38
C GLU A 265 0.89 -20.63 -17.70
N ARG A 266 2.11 -20.30 -18.13
CA ARG A 266 2.34 -19.62 -19.41
C ARG A 266 1.94 -20.46 -20.61
N LEU A 267 2.14 -21.78 -20.55
CA LEU A 267 1.71 -22.69 -21.61
C LEU A 267 0.19 -22.75 -21.70
N GLU A 268 -0.48 -22.82 -20.54
CA GLU A 268 -1.94 -22.83 -20.45
C GLU A 268 -2.53 -21.51 -20.97
N GLU A 269 -1.98 -20.36 -20.59
CA GLU A 269 -2.38 -19.04 -21.12
C GLU A 269 -2.13 -18.92 -22.63
N ALA A 270 -1.05 -19.51 -23.14
CA ALA A 270 -0.71 -19.49 -24.55
C ALA A 270 -1.67 -20.35 -25.38
N TYR A 271 -2.19 -21.44 -24.82
CA TYR A 271 -3.13 -22.35 -25.46
C TYR A 271 -4.57 -21.84 -25.34
N ASN A 272 -4.99 -21.49 -24.12
CA ASN A 272 -6.30 -20.95 -23.79
C ASN A 272 -6.29 -19.42 -23.82
N GLN A 273 -6.01 -18.84 -25.00
CA GLN A 273 -6.09 -17.39 -25.18
C GLN A 273 -7.55 -16.92 -25.18
N ASP A 274 -8.03 -16.57 -24.00
CA ASP A 274 -9.30 -15.88 -23.84
C ASP A 274 -9.17 -14.38 -24.15
N ASN A 275 -10.26 -13.77 -24.63
CA ASN A 275 -10.33 -12.33 -24.88
C ASN A 275 -9.99 -11.50 -23.62
N GLY A 276 -10.24 -12.04 -22.42
CA GLY A 276 -9.90 -11.41 -21.15
C GLY A 276 -8.38 -11.31 -20.92
N THR A 277 -7.64 -12.37 -21.23
CA THR A 277 -6.18 -12.44 -21.08
C THR A 277 -5.51 -11.44 -22.01
N ILE A 278 -5.99 -11.34 -23.26
CA ILE A 278 -5.50 -10.34 -24.23
C ILE A 278 -5.73 -8.92 -23.69
N LEU A 279 -6.96 -8.62 -23.22
CA LEU A 279 -7.31 -7.30 -22.69
C LEU A 279 -6.45 -6.91 -21.49
N HIS A 280 -6.09 -7.86 -20.63
CA HIS A 280 -5.22 -7.63 -19.48
C HIS A 280 -3.83 -7.09 -19.89
N TYR A 281 -3.18 -7.66 -20.91
CA TYR A 281 -1.89 -7.15 -21.40
C TYR A 281 -2.00 -5.73 -21.97
N TYR A 282 -3.06 -5.43 -22.72
CA TYR A 282 -3.30 -4.08 -23.25
C TYR A 282 -3.64 -3.07 -22.16
N ALA A 283 -4.38 -3.48 -21.13
CA ALA A 283 -4.65 -2.65 -19.96
C ALA A 283 -3.35 -2.32 -19.21
N GLY A 284 -2.44 -3.30 -19.05
CA GLY A 284 -1.11 -3.07 -18.49
C GLY A 284 -0.27 -2.08 -19.32
N LEU A 285 -0.31 -2.19 -20.64
CA LEU A 285 0.36 -1.24 -21.54
C LEU A 285 -0.22 0.19 -21.43
N LEU A 286 -1.55 0.31 -21.38
CA LEU A 286 -2.21 1.60 -21.19
C LEU A 286 -1.83 2.22 -19.84
N LEU A 287 -1.79 1.41 -18.78
CA LEU A 287 -1.38 1.84 -17.45
C LEU A 287 0.08 2.32 -17.44
N ALA A 288 0.99 1.66 -18.16
CA ALA A 288 2.37 2.12 -18.32
C ALA A 288 2.46 3.43 -19.11
N PHE A 289 1.69 3.56 -20.20
CA PHE A 289 1.66 4.78 -21.00
C PHE A 289 1.17 5.99 -20.21
N VAL A 290 0.11 5.83 -19.40
CA VAL A 290 -0.41 6.88 -18.51
C VAL A 290 0.49 7.07 -17.28
N GLY A 291 1.08 5.99 -16.76
CA GLY A 291 1.94 6.00 -15.60
C GLY A 291 3.26 6.73 -15.83
N THR A 292 3.83 6.64 -17.04
CA THR A 292 5.10 7.29 -17.40
C THR A 292 5.09 8.81 -17.17
N PRO A 293 4.14 9.59 -17.74
CA PRO A 293 4.07 11.02 -17.47
C PRO A 293 3.72 11.32 -16.01
N LEU A 294 2.90 10.50 -15.34
CA LEU A 294 2.59 10.69 -13.91
C LEU A 294 3.82 10.52 -13.02
N SER A 295 4.65 9.48 -13.25
CA SER A 295 5.95 9.30 -12.56
C SER A 295 6.81 10.55 -12.72
N PHE A 296 6.98 10.99 -13.97
CA PHE A 296 7.84 12.11 -14.31
C PHE A 296 7.36 13.41 -13.63
N LEU A 297 6.06 13.68 -13.71
CA LEU A 297 5.45 14.86 -13.10
C LEU A 297 5.58 14.86 -11.57
N TRP A 298 5.38 13.70 -10.92
CA TRP A 298 5.58 13.58 -9.48
C TRP A 298 7.04 13.82 -9.08
N ILE A 299 7.99 13.14 -9.73
CA ILE A 299 9.43 13.31 -9.43
C ILE A 299 9.84 14.77 -9.64
N ALA A 300 9.45 15.37 -10.77
CA ALA A 300 9.75 16.76 -11.08
C ALA A 300 9.13 17.73 -10.06
N HIS A 301 7.89 17.49 -9.63
CA HIS A 301 7.19 18.36 -8.67
C HIS A 301 7.82 18.29 -7.28
N ILE A 302 8.20 17.08 -6.84
CA ILE A 302 8.88 16.92 -5.55
C ILE A 302 10.23 17.67 -5.54
N ILE A 303 11.01 17.57 -6.63
CA ILE A 303 12.30 18.26 -6.73
C ILE A 303 12.13 19.79 -6.84
N VAL A 304 11.28 20.25 -7.76
CA VAL A 304 11.17 21.68 -8.12
C VAL A 304 10.30 22.47 -7.14
N PHE A 305 9.35 21.84 -6.47
CA PHE A 305 8.44 22.54 -5.56
C PHE A 305 8.62 22.13 -4.11
N ASP A 306 8.59 20.83 -3.80
CA ASP A 306 8.56 20.40 -2.40
C ASP A 306 9.91 20.61 -1.69
N LEU A 307 11.02 20.32 -2.39
CA LEU A 307 12.35 20.45 -1.82
C LEU A 307 12.97 21.84 -2.01
N THR A 308 12.76 22.48 -3.16
CA THR A 308 13.43 23.74 -3.52
C THR A 308 12.53 24.97 -3.41
N GLY A 309 11.20 24.78 -3.36
CA GLY A 309 10.24 25.88 -3.27
C GLY A 309 10.17 26.76 -4.52
N LEU A 310 10.80 26.38 -5.64
CA LEU A 310 10.97 27.25 -6.80
C LEU A 310 9.66 27.48 -7.54
N HIS A 311 8.94 26.41 -7.91
CA HIS A 311 7.84 26.56 -8.85
C HIS A 311 6.69 25.53 -8.70
N PRO A 312 5.47 25.95 -8.32
CA PRO A 312 4.33 25.07 -8.02
C PRO A 312 3.55 24.62 -9.26
N PHE A 313 4.17 23.96 -10.24
CA PHE A 313 3.49 23.70 -11.52
C PHE A 313 2.28 22.76 -11.41
N LEU A 314 2.34 21.66 -10.65
CA LEU A 314 1.16 20.79 -10.48
C LEU A 314 0.03 21.46 -9.72
N ASN A 315 0.33 22.34 -8.76
CA ASN A 315 -0.70 23.15 -8.11
C ASN A 315 -1.43 24.03 -9.13
N ARG A 316 -0.68 24.69 -10.02
CA ARG A 316 -1.30 25.55 -11.03
C ARG A 316 -2.11 24.73 -12.04
N LEU A 317 -1.67 23.52 -12.37
CA LEU A 317 -2.49 22.58 -13.14
C LEU A 317 -3.81 22.31 -12.43
N LEU A 318 -3.79 21.91 -11.16
CA LEU A 318 -5.00 21.61 -10.38
C LEU A 318 -5.95 22.82 -10.28
N VAL A 319 -5.43 24.00 -9.96
CA VAL A 319 -6.23 25.24 -9.90
C VAL A 319 -6.81 25.61 -11.27
N THR A 320 -6.06 25.40 -12.36
CA THR A 320 -6.55 25.68 -13.72
C THR A 320 -7.65 24.69 -14.13
N MET A 321 -7.48 23.42 -13.80
CA MET A 321 -8.49 22.39 -14.07
C MET A 321 -9.77 22.64 -13.27
N ASP A 322 -9.64 23.01 -12.00
CA ASP A 322 -10.76 23.33 -11.11
C ASP A 322 -11.55 24.55 -11.63
N GLY A 323 -10.85 25.59 -12.10
CA GLY A 323 -11.48 26.76 -12.71
C GLY A 323 -12.15 26.49 -14.07
N ALA A 324 -11.76 25.43 -14.78
CA ALA A 324 -12.32 25.09 -16.09
C ALA A 324 -13.67 24.36 -15.96
N LEU A 325 -13.74 23.36 -15.09
CA LEU A 325 -14.97 22.60 -14.78
C LEU A 325 -14.95 22.21 -13.29
N PRO A 326 -16.07 22.35 -12.54
CA PRO A 326 -16.12 22.11 -11.09
C PRO A 326 -15.64 20.73 -10.60
N MET A 327 -15.55 19.72 -11.48
CA MET A 327 -15.10 18.36 -11.13
C MET A 327 -13.74 17.99 -11.69
N LEU A 328 -13.17 18.81 -12.58
CA LEU A 328 -11.95 18.44 -13.28
C LEU A 328 -10.72 18.59 -12.37
N GLY A 329 -10.71 19.58 -11.47
CA GLY A 329 -9.69 19.72 -10.42
C GLY A 329 -9.67 18.51 -9.47
N PRO A 330 -10.78 18.19 -8.79
CA PRO A 330 -10.98 16.99 -7.99
C PRO A 330 -10.56 15.69 -8.70
N LEU A 331 -11.01 15.48 -9.93
CA LEU A 331 -10.66 14.29 -10.71
C LEU A 331 -9.16 14.23 -11.01
N THR A 332 -8.56 15.35 -11.40
CA THR A 332 -7.12 15.43 -11.68
C THR A 332 -6.32 15.10 -10.41
N TYR A 333 -6.70 15.67 -9.27
CA TYR A 333 -6.10 15.30 -7.98
C TYR A 333 -6.21 13.80 -7.72
N SER A 334 -7.41 13.22 -7.90
CA SER A 334 -7.64 11.80 -7.65
C SER A 334 -6.74 10.91 -8.51
N VAL A 335 -6.51 11.27 -9.77
CA VAL A 335 -5.57 10.55 -10.65
C VAL A 335 -4.15 10.57 -10.08
N PHE A 336 -3.63 11.75 -9.70
CA PHE A 336 -2.28 11.85 -9.13
C PHE A 336 -2.14 11.11 -7.80
N ALA A 337 -3.16 11.19 -6.94
CA ALA A 337 -3.11 10.65 -5.60
C ALA A 337 -3.31 9.12 -5.59
N PHE A 338 -4.25 8.59 -6.38
CA PHE A 338 -4.37 7.13 -6.58
C PHE A 338 -3.15 6.54 -7.26
N TYR A 339 -2.54 7.28 -8.18
CA TYR A 339 -1.30 6.84 -8.82
C TYR A 339 -0.19 6.57 -7.79
N MET A 340 -0.03 7.42 -6.76
CA MET A 340 0.94 7.17 -5.68
C MET A 340 0.59 5.94 -4.83
N LEU A 341 -0.70 5.72 -4.55
CA LEU A 341 -1.15 4.52 -3.85
C LEU A 341 -0.90 3.25 -4.69
N LEU A 342 -1.13 3.30 -5.99
CA LEU A 342 -0.88 2.21 -6.93
C LEU A 342 0.62 1.91 -7.07
N CYS A 343 1.47 2.94 -7.13
CA CYS A 343 2.93 2.78 -7.07
C CYS A 343 3.34 2.07 -5.79
N THR A 344 2.78 2.46 -4.64
CA THR A 344 3.09 1.82 -3.36
C THR A 344 2.68 0.35 -3.36
N LEU A 345 1.49 0.02 -3.88
CA LEU A 345 1.02 -1.37 -3.97
C LEU A 345 1.92 -2.22 -4.87
N LEU A 346 2.24 -1.73 -6.08
CA LEU A 346 3.08 -2.45 -7.05
C LEU A 346 4.54 -2.55 -6.63
N GLY A 347 5.07 -1.51 -5.97
CA GLY A 347 6.41 -1.55 -5.40
C GLY A 347 6.50 -2.51 -4.22
N CYS A 348 5.45 -2.61 -3.40
CA CYS A 348 5.33 -3.63 -2.37
C CYS A 348 5.39 -5.02 -3.01
N TYR A 349 4.56 -5.29 -4.02
CA TYR A 349 4.60 -6.55 -4.77
C TYR A 349 6.01 -6.89 -5.29
N LYS A 350 6.71 -5.97 -5.95
CA LYS A 350 8.06 -6.23 -6.49
C LYS A 350 9.10 -6.50 -5.38
N VAL A 351 9.04 -5.78 -4.25
CA VAL A 351 9.94 -6.03 -3.11
C VAL A 351 9.66 -7.39 -2.48
N CYS A 352 8.40 -7.76 -2.30
CA CYS A 352 8.01 -9.05 -1.70
C CYS A 352 8.44 -10.24 -2.53
N CYS A 353 8.49 -10.10 -3.86
CA CYS A 353 8.98 -11.17 -4.74
C CYS A 353 10.50 -11.39 -4.63
N ARG A 354 11.27 -10.38 -4.21
CA ARG A 354 12.73 -10.35 -4.35
C ARG A 354 13.50 -10.38 -3.03
N PHE A 355 13.04 -9.65 -2.01
CA PHE A 355 13.75 -9.50 -0.74
C PHE A 355 13.14 -10.39 0.35
N THR A 356 13.89 -11.40 0.79
CA THR A 356 13.49 -12.40 1.80
C THR A 356 13.62 -11.91 3.25
N LEU A 357 14.15 -10.70 3.49
CA LEU A 357 14.47 -10.18 4.83
C LEU A 357 13.26 -9.95 5.73
N PHE A 358 12.07 -9.83 5.14
CA PHE A 358 10.80 -9.84 5.85
C PHE A 358 9.93 -10.90 5.17
N PRO A 359 9.26 -11.81 5.90
CA PRO A 359 8.24 -12.67 5.32
C PRO A 359 7.01 -11.81 4.98
N VAL A 360 7.16 -10.89 4.03
CA VAL A 360 6.03 -10.18 3.47
C VAL A 360 5.40 -11.12 2.46
N PHE A 361 4.15 -11.44 2.71
CA PHE A 361 3.48 -12.53 2.03
C PHE A 361 3.19 -12.17 0.57
N TYR A 362 3.68 -13.01 -0.33
CA TYR A 362 3.39 -12.96 -1.76
C TYR A 362 1.88 -13.14 -2.02
N MET A 363 1.29 -12.30 -2.86
CA MET A 363 -0.12 -12.40 -3.24
C MET A 363 -0.25 -13.22 -4.53
N ARG A 364 -0.96 -14.36 -4.46
CA ARG A 364 -1.40 -15.17 -5.61
C ARG A 364 -2.91 -15.08 -5.77
N VAL A 365 -3.39 -15.01 -7.01
CA VAL A 365 -4.83 -15.11 -7.31
C VAL A 365 -5.35 -16.47 -6.82
N GLY A 366 -6.43 -16.49 -6.04
CA GLY A 366 -7.01 -17.73 -5.49
C GLY A 366 -6.14 -18.53 -4.52
N GLY A 367 -4.98 -17.99 -4.11
CA GLY A 367 -3.99 -18.72 -3.30
C GLY A 367 -3.31 -17.89 -2.22
N THR A 368 -3.82 -16.69 -1.93
CA THR A 368 -3.28 -15.84 -0.87
C THR A 368 -3.96 -16.14 0.46
N MET A 369 -3.18 -16.54 1.45
CA MET A 369 -3.65 -16.72 2.84
C MET A 369 -4.23 -15.42 3.41
N LEU A 370 -5.23 -15.49 4.29
CA LEU A 370 -5.88 -14.27 4.80
C LEU A 370 -4.93 -13.36 5.62
N ASN A 371 -3.98 -13.92 6.36
CA ASN A 371 -2.95 -13.13 7.06
C ASN A 371 -2.09 -12.30 6.12
N ALA A 372 -1.77 -12.85 4.96
CA ALA A 372 -1.01 -12.17 3.92
C ALA A 372 -1.76 -10.95 3.39
N ILE A 373 -3.05 -11.12 3.11
CA ILE A 373 -3.93 -10.04 2.65
C ILE A 373 -4.02 -8.96 3.72
N LEU A 374 -4.23 -9.32 4.99
CA LEU A 374 -4.30 -8.37 6.09
C LEU A 374 -3.00 -7.58 6.24
N PHE A 375 -1.84 -8.25 6.17
CA PHE A 375 -0.55 -7.58 6.33
C PHE A 375 -0.31 -6.56 5.22
N ASN A 376 -0.45 -6.98 3.97
CA ASN A 376 -0.26 -6.10 2.81
C ASN A 376 -1.27 -4.94 2.82
N SER A 377 -2.52 -5.20 3.21
CA SER A 377 -3.54 -4.14 3.34
C SER A 377 -3.19 -3.14 4.45
N THR A 378 -2.64 -3.62 5.58
CA THR A 378 -2.24 -2.76 6.70
C THR A 378 -1.06 -1.87 6.33
N VAL A 379 -0.07 -2.43 5.61
CA VAL A 379 1.05 -1.66 5.04
C VAL A 379 0.53 -0.60 4.06
N LEU A 380 -0.44 -0.94 3.22
CA LEU A 380 -1.07 0.01 2.30
C LEU A 380 -1.78 1.14 3.06
N LEU A 381 -2.52 0.84 4.12
CA LEU A 381 -3.20 1.83 4.96
C LEU A 381 -2.23 2.76 5.68
N LEU A 382 -1.13 2.22 6.22
CA LEU A 382 -0.05 3.02 6.81
C LEU A 382 0.57 3.97 5.78
N ALA A 383 0.92 3.45 4.60
CA ALA A 383 1.47 4.26 3.52
C ALA A 383 0.48 5.34 3.02
N ALA A 384 -0.83 5.06 3.05
CA ALA A 384 -1.85 6.02 2.67
C ALA A 384 -1.83 7.31 3.53
N PHE A 385 -1.45 7.24 4.82
CA PHE A 385 -1.25 8.45 5.63
C PHE A 385 -0.10 9.32 5.11
N SER A 386 1.00 8.70 4.67
CA SER A 386 2.14 9.43 4.10
C SER A 386 1.86 9.94 2.70
N VAL A 387 1.13 9.19 1.87
CA VAL A 387 0.62 9.66 0.58
C VAL A 387 -0.28 10.87 0.77
N LEU A 388 -1.16 10.84 1.79
CA LEU A 388 -2.02 11.96 2.14
C LEU A 388 -1.19 13.19 2.57
N GLN A 389 -0.20 13.00 3.46
CA GLN A 389 0.71 14.08 3.85
C GLN A 389 1.48 14.64 2.64
N LEU A 390 1.96 13.78 1.74
CA LEU A 390 2.61 14.19 0.49
C LEU A 390 1.64 15.04 -0.34
N CYS A 391 0.45 14.54 -0.63
CA CYS A 391 -0.52 15.26 -1.45
C CYS A 391 -0.89 16.63 -0.87
N VAL A 392 -1.11 16.73 0.44
CA VAL A 392 -1.47 18.00 1.09
C VAL A 392 -0.32 19.01 1.01
N ASN A 393 0.92 18.59 1.26
CA ASN A 393 2.08 19.47 1.20
C ASN A 393 2.46 19.83 -0.25
N SER A 394 2.46 18.85 -1.15
CA SER A 394 2.76 19.03 -2.56
C SER A 394 1.73 19.89 -3.27
N PHE A 395 0.46 19.81 -2.87
CA PHE A 395 -0.62 20.62 -3.43
C PHE A 395 -1.07 21.75 -2.50
N ARG A 396 -0.18 22.26 -1.66
CA ARG A 396 -0.49 23.27 -0.62
C ARG A 396 -1.17 24.56 -1.12
N VAL A 397 -1.01 24.93 -2.39
CA VAL A 397 -1.71 26.10 -2.97
C VAL A 397 -3.15 25.73 -3.33
N TYR A 398 -3.37 24.54 -3.88
CA TYR A 398 -4.69 24.01 -4.20
C TYR A 398 -5.49 23.64 -2.94
N THR A 399 -4.82 23.12 -1.90
CA THR A 399 -5.44 22.64 -0.66
C THR A 399 -5.51 23.69 0.44
N ALA A 400 -5.10 24.94 0.19
CA ALA A 400 -4.92 25.99 1.20
C ALA A 400 -6.15 26.26 2.09
N ARG A 401 -7.37 25.95 1.63
CA ARG A 401 -8.63 26.17 2.36
C ARG A 401 -9.18 24.92 3.07
N THR A 402 -8.44 23.82 3.04
CA THR A 402 -8.85 22.54 3.62
C THR A 402 -8.45 22.41 5.08
N VAL A 403 -9.14 21.55 5.83
CA VAL A 403 -8.80 21.26 7.22
C VAL A 403 -7.45 20.56 7.32
N LEU A 404 -7.12 19.69 6.35
CA LEU A 404 -5.82 19.01 6.38
C LEU A 404 -4.63 19.93 6.12
N TYR A 405 -4.82 21.03 5.40
CA TYR A 405 -3.77 22.03 5.22
C TYR A 405 -3.38 22.65 6.57
N SER A 406 -4.36 23.04 7.40
CA SER A 406 -4.06 23.61 8.72
C SER A 406 -3.39 22.59 9.66
N ILE A 407 -3.65 21.29 9.48
CA ILE A 407 -2.99 20.24 10.27
C ILE A 407 -1.56 19.99 9.78
N PHE A 408 -1.37 19.64 8.50
CA PHE A 408 -0.08 19.22 7.97
C PHE A 408 0.89 20.37 7.68
N VAL A 409 0.38 21.51 7.20
CA VAL A 409 1.20 22.64 6.76
C VAL A 409 1.30 23.70 7.86
N GLU A 410 0.23 23.98 8.61
CA GLU A 410 0.31 24.99 9.67
C GLU A 410 0.72 24.35 11.01
N SER A 411 0.01 23.33 11.50
CA SER A 411 0.22 22.82 12.86
C SER A 411 1.47 21.96 13.01
N ILE A 412 1.69 21.02 12.09
CA ILE A 412 2.82 20.08 12.15
C ILE A 412 4.17 20.77 11.89
N GLN A 413 4.21 21.84 11.08
CA GLN A 413 5.46 22.57 10.80
C GLN A 413 6.06 23.26 12.05
N HIS A 414 5.24 23.57 13.05
CA HIS A 414 5.71 24.15 14.32
C HIS A 414 6.25 23.09 15.30
N LYS A 415 6.09 21.79 15.01
CA LYS A 415 6.54 20.69 15.87
C LYS A 415 7.88 20.16 15.37
N ALA A 416 8.98 20.47 16.07
CA ALA A 416 10.35 20.22 15.60
C ALA A 416 10.62 18.79 15.10
N PHE A 417 10.14 17.77 15.84
CA PHE A 417 10.32 16.36 15.46
C PHE A 417 9.49 15.97 14.22
N LEU A 418 8.20 16.30 14.20
CA LEU A 418 7.30 15.93 13.10
C LEU A 418 7.56 16.75 11.83
N ARG A 419 8.09 17.97 11.94
CA ARG A 419 8.49 18.81 10.81
C ARG A 419 9.53 18.13 9.92
N ALA A 420 10.50 17.44 10.52
CA ALA A 420 11.61 16.81 9.78
C ALA A 420 11.15 15.61 8.94
N VAL A 421 10.02 14.99 9.29
CA VAL A 421 9.51 13.77 8.64
C VAL A 421 9.22 13.99 7.16
N PHE A 422 8.58 15.09 6.79
CA PHE A 422 8.19 15.37 5.40
C PHE A 422 9.39 15.49 4.44
N PRO A 423 10.40 16.37 4.68
CA PRO A 423 11.53 16.49 3.78
C PRO A 423 12.37 15.21 3.74
N ILE A 424 12.59 14.54 4.88
CA ILE A 424 13.31 13.26 4.94
C ILE A 424 12.59 12.21 4.09
N GLY A 425 11.27 12.10 4.25
CA GLY A 425 10.44 11.19 3.45
C GLY A 425 10.55 11.44 1.95
N CYS A 426 10.50 12.71 1.52
CA CYS A 426 10.68 13.09 0.12
C CYS A 426 12.08 12.72 -0.41
N TYR A 427 13.14 12.99 0.35
CA TYR A 427 14.50 12.59 -0.02
C TYR A 427 14.63 11.07 -0.12
N SER A 428 14.12 10.32 0.86
CA SER A 428 14.14 8.86 0.87
C SER A 428 13.41 8.27 -0.34
N LEU A 429 12.22 8.78 -0.67
CA LEU A 429 11.44 8.36 -1.83
C LEU A 429 12.23 8.55 -3.14
N LEU A 430 12.83 9.73 -3.34
CA LEU A 430 13.61 10.04 -4.54
C LEU A 430 14.91 9.23 -4.64
N VAL A 431 15.63 9.07 -3.53
CA VAL A 431 16.86 8.26 -3.48
C VAL A 431 16.55 6.82 -3.84
N ILE A 432 15.47 6.24 -3.29
CA ILE A 432 15.08 4.86 -3.57
C ILE A 432 14.65 4.71 -5.04
N ALA A 433 13.86 5.65 -5.57
CA ALA A 433 13.51 5.66 -7.00
C ALA A 433 14.75 5.72 -7.90
N PHE A 434 15.73 6.56 -7.55
CA PHE A 434 16.99 6.67 -8.28
C PHE A 434 17.83 5.37 -8.22
N LEU A 435 18.00 4.80 -7.02
CA LEU A 435 18.74 3.55 -6.83
C LEU A 435 18.09 2.39 -7.58
N PHE A 436 16.76 2.31 -7.57
CA PHE A 436 16.04 1.28 -8.32
C PHE A 436 16.15 1.48 -9.84
N THR A 437 16.16 2.73 -10.31
CA THR A 437 16.43 3.04 -11.72
C THR A 437 17.83 2.59 -12.13
N LEU A 438 18.85 2.88 -11.30
CA LEU A 438 20.22 2.42 -11.53
C LEU A 438 20.30 0.90 -11.54
N TYR A 439 19.66 0.23 -10.59
CA TYR A 439 19.57 -1.22 -10.55
C TYR A 439 18.96 -1.80 -11.83
N GLN A 440 17.84 -1.25 -12.32
CA GLN A 440 17.21 -1.67 -13.57
C GLN A 440 18.14 -1.47 -14.77
N LEU A 441 18.84 -0.34 -14.86
CA LEU A 441 19.77 -0.05 -15.96
C LEU A 441 20.98 -1.00 -15.97
N LEU A 442 21.51 -1.36 -14.80
CA LEU A 442 22.64 -2.28 -14.67
C LEU A 442 22.28 -3.72 -15.04
N HIS A 443 21.03 -4.12 -14.82
CA HIS A 443 20.54 -5.46 -15.10
C HIS A 443 19.67 -5.54 -16.36
N TYR A 444 19.60 -4.45 -17.13
CA TYR A 444 18.85 -4.40 -18.38
C TYR A 444 19.46 -5.36 -19.41
N GLY A 445 18.75 -6.46 -19.70
CA GLY A 445 19.15 -7.46 -20.69
C GLY A 445 19.69 -8.77 -20.13
N LYS A 446 19.87 -8.90 -18.80
CA LYS A 446 19.94 -10.21 -18.15
C LYS A 446 18.51 -10.77 -18.06
N LYS A 447 18.30 -12.06 -18.36
CA LYS A 447 17.00 -12.70 -18.09
C LYS A 447 16.71 -12.56 -16.59
N GLU A 448 15.45 -12.31 -16.20
CA GLU A 448 15.09 -12.24 -14.77
C GLU A 448 15.56 -13.52 -14.01
N ASP A 449 15.62 -14.66 -14.71
CA ASP A 449 16.12 -15.94 -14.20
C ASP A 449 17.64 -15.95 -13.88
N GLU A 450 18.47 -15.22 -14.64
CA GLU A 450 19.92 -15.08 -14.39
C GLU A 450 20.22 -14.13 -13.20
N LEU A 451 19.24 -13.33 -12.79
CA LEU A 451 19.36 -12.40 -11.64
C LEU A 451 18.98 -13.06 -10.31
N GLU A 452 18.24 -14.17 -10.34
CA GLU A 452 18.03 -15.05 -9.19
C GLU A 452 19.31 -15.86 -8.88
N GLU A 453 20.12 -16.19 -9.89
CA GLU A 453 21.40 -16.88 -9.71
C GLU A 453 22.46 -16.07 -8.94
N ASP A 454 22.47 -14.73 -9.02
CA ASP A 454 23.49 -13.91 -8.34
C ASP A 454 23.14 -13.62 -6.85
N ASP A 455 21.84 -13.57 -6.50
CA ASP A 455 21.39 -13.18 -5.14
C ASP A 455 21.21 -14.37 -4.18
N ASP A 456 21.02 -15.60 -4.67
CA ASP A 456 20.97 -16.82 -3.84
C ASP A 456 22.36 -17.32 -3.38
N PHE A 457 23.44 -16.74 -3.91
CA PHE A 457 24.83 -17.10 -3.59
C PHE A 457 25.54 -16.11 -2.65
N ASN A 458 24.88 -15.02 -2.27
CA ASN A 458 25.30 -14.11 -1.18
C ASN A 458 24.38 -14.23 0.04
#